data_AF-A0A316R8U7-F1
#
_entry.id   AF-A0A316R8U7-F1
#
_cell.length_a   1.000
_cell.length_b   1.000
_cell.length_c   1.000
_cell.angle_alpha   90.00
_cell.angle_beta   90.00
_cell.angle_gamma   90.00
#
_symmetry.space_group_name_H-M   'P 1'
#
loop_
_entity.id
_entity.type
_entity.pdbx_description
1 polymer ?
#
loop_
_entity_poly.entity_id
_entity_poly.type
_entity_poly.pdbx_seq_one_letter_code
_entity_poly.pdbx_strand_id
1 'polypeptide(L)'
;MKKLIFILTIIIASVFNGYSQEEDMEHPPLYLTFTSKTGYENIGNGVYRNFGDEIHPFISRPINYTYQNADSNVSIFLIYVELDLEYRRRDMGGELQYDDSLTVATYPIKFMEENNFIDIDELFSGMSKEEIWEIVETWRGKRIYIVDKNPDFGEITDDSVKVTQVKCLGTNRPPKNDAIIRN
;
A
#
# COMPACT_ATOMS: atom_id res chain seq x y z
N MET A 1 14.51 17.30 -8.48
CA MET A 1 13.55 18.43 -8.39
C MET A 1 12.46 18.43 -9.47
N LYS A 2 12.75 18.61 -10.77
CA LYS A 2 11.69 18.67 -11.81
C LYS A 2 10.88 17.36 -11.96
N LYS A 3 11.53 16.18 -11.91
CA LYS A 3 10.84 14.87 -11.92
C LYS A 3 9.98 14.64 -10.68
N LEU A 4 10.50 14.96 -9.50
CA LEU A 4 9.79 14.81 -8.22
C LEU A 4 8.51 15.65 -8.19
N ILE A 5 8.58 16.91 -8.63
CA ILE A 5 7.40 17.80 -8.75
C ILE A 5 6.38 17.23 -9.75
N PHE A 6 6.84 16.67 -10.87
CA PHE A 6 5.96 16.07 -11.88
C PHE A 6 5.22 14.82 -11.35
N ILE A 7 5.92 13.97 -10.60
CA ILE A 7 5.35 12.76 -10.00
C ILE A 7 4.39 13.09 -8.86
N LEU A 8 4.72 14.07 -8.00
CA LEU A 8 3.79 14.61 -7.01
C LEU A 8 2.53 15.20 -7.68
N THR A 9 2.67 15.87 -8.82
CA THR A 9 1.53 16.42 -9.56
C THR A 9 0.63 15.31 -10.10
N ILE A 10 1.19 14.17 -10.54
CA ILE A 10 0.41 12.99 -10.98
C ILE A 10 -0.35 12.37 -9.81
N ILE A 11 0.29 12.21 -8.64
CA ILE A 11 -0.35 11.67 -7.42
C ILE A 11 -1.47 12.60 -6.90
N ILE A 12 -1.36 13.91 -7.13
CA ILE A 12 -2.39 14.90 -6.75
C ILE A 12 -3.50 15.01 -7.82
N ALA A 13 -3.19 14.78 -9.10
CA ALA A 13 -4.16 14.83 -10.20
C ALA A 13 -5.01 13.55 -10.33
N SER A 14 -4.56 12.43 -9.77
CA SER A 14 -5.28 11.15 -9.76
C SER A 14 -6.54 11.10 -8.90
N VAL A 15 -6.96 12.24 -8.35
CA VAL A 15 -8.10 12.36 -7.42
C VAL A 15 -9.46 12.50 -8.14
N PHE A 16 -9.51 12.56 -9.48
CA PHE A 16 -10.70 13.09 -10.18
C PHE A 16 -11.40 12.20 -11.22
N ASN A 17 -11.21 10.88 -11.28
CA ASN A 17 -12.00 10.05 -12.22
C ASN A 17 -12.44 8.71 -11.62
N GLY A 18 -13.73 8.59 -11.28
CA GLY A 18 -14.50 7.35 -11.50
C GLY A 18 -14.95 6.50 -10.30
N TYR A 19 -16.29 6.35 -10.19
CA TYR A 19 -17.09 5.40 -9.40
C TYR A 19 -17.13 5.50 -7.85
N SER A 20 -18.09 6.32 -7.39
CA SER A 20 -19.07 6.04 -6.31
C SER A 20 -18.60 5.56 -4.94
N GLN A 21 -17.50 6.10 -4.41
CA GLN A 21 -17.48 6.44 -2.99
C GLN A 21 -17.77 7.93 -2.94
N GLU A 22 -18.78 8.35 -2.16
CA GLU A 22 -18.85 9.74 -1.71
C GLU A 22 -17.43 10.11 -1.29
N GLU A 23 -16.79 11.04 -2.01
CA GLU A 23 -15.36 11.30 -1.90
C GLU A 23 -15.02 11.48 -0.42
N ASP A 24 -14.43 10.44 0.18
CA ASP A 24 -13.80 10.51 1.49
C ASP A 24 -12.60 11.44 1.29
N MET A 25 -12.87 12.75 1.25
CA MET A 25 -11.89 13.80 1.04
C MET A 25 -10.91 13.84 2.22
N GLU A 26 -11.28 13.24 3.35
CA GLU A 26 -10.40 13.06 4.50
C GLU A 26 -9.33 12.01 4.19
N HIS A 27 -9.70 10.91 3.51
CA HIS A 27 -8.80 9.82 3.15
C HIS A 27 -8.82 9.47 1.64
N PRO A 28 -8.25 10.32 0.78
CA PRO A 28 -8.30 10.11 -0.67
C PRO A 28 -7.64 8.79 -1.08
N PRO A 29 -8.15 8.12 -2.13
CA PRO A 29 -7.61 6.84 -2.56
C PRO A 29 -6.23 6.99 -3.22
N LEU A 30 -5.41 5.95 -3.05
CA LEU A 30 -4.15 5.74 -3.76
C LEU A 30 -4.20 4.36 -4.41
N TYR A 31 -4.21 4.32 -5.73
CA TYR A 31 -4.24 3.08 -6.50
C TYR A 31 -2.83 2.68 -6.95
N LEU A 32 -2.36 1.52 -6.51
CA LEU A 32 -1.04 0.99 -6.81
C LEU A 32 -1.17 -0.35 -7.53
N THR A 33 -0.24 -0.65 -8.42
CA THR A 33 -0.12 -1.98 -9.03
C THR A 33 1.34 -2.43 -9.06
N PHE A 34 1.53 -3.73 -9.17
CA PHE A 34 2.83 -4.38 -9.30
C PHE A 34 2.61 -5.82 -9.76
N THR A 35 3.67 -6.48 -10.23
CA THR A 35 3.67 -7.94 -10.41
C THR A 35 4.50 -8.54 -9.30
N SER A 36 3.85 -9.11 -8.28
CA SER A 36 4.61 -9.59 -7.12
C SER A 36 5.35 -10.90 -7.40
N LYS A 37 6.41 -11.15 -6.64
CA LYS A 37 7.14 -12.41 -6.62
C LYS A 37 6.70 -13.25 -5.42
N THR A 38 6.81 -14.57 -5.57
CA THR A 38 6.63 -15.54 -4.48
C THR A 38 7.97 -15.85 -3.82
N GLY A 39 7.98 -16.00 -2.49
CA GLY A 39 9.15 -16.49 -1.75
C GLY A 39 9.52 -15.65 -0.52
N TYR A 40 9.85 -16.33 0.58
CA TYR A 40 10.17 -15.71 1.88
C TYR A 40 11.53 -15.01 1.93
N GLU A 41 12.44 -15.37 1.03
CA GLU A 41 13.82 -14.87 1.07
C GLU A 41 13.94 -13.42 0.55
N ASN A 42 12.88 -12.88 -0.08
CA ASN A 42 12.81 -11.52 -0.60
C ASN A 42 14.08 -11.09 -1.37
N ILE A 43 14.64 -11.98 -2.20
CA ILE A 43 15.93 -11.73 -2.86
C ILE A 43 15.71 -10.93 -4.14
N GLY A 44 16.25 -9.71 -4.19
CA GLY A 44 16.30 -8.84 -5.37
C GLY A 44 15.29 -7.69 -5.36
N ASN A 45 15.23 -6.95 -6.46
CA ASN A 45 14.35 -5.79 -6.59
C ASN A 45 12.92 -6.18 -6.98
N GLY A 46 11.91 -5.51 -6.40
CA GLY A 46 10.50 -5.65 -6.75
C GLY A 46 9.61 -5.88 -5.53
N VAL A 47 8.35 -6.21 -5.76
CA VAL A 47 7.36 -6.50 -4.70
C VAL A 47 7.31 -8.00 -4.42
N TYR A 48 7.35 -8.37 -3.13
CA TYR A 48 7.22 -9.74 -2.65
C TYR A 48 5.92 -9.90 -1.89
N ARG A 49 5.15 -10.93 -2.22
CA ARG A 49 3.92 -11.28 -1.51
C ARG A 49 4.16 -12.50 -0.63
N ASN A 50 3.92 -12.34 0.66
CA ASN A 50 4.08 -13.40 1.65
C ASN A 50 2.92 -13.41 2.63
N PHE A 51 2.50 -14.60 3.06
CA PHE A 51 1.56 -14.68 4.17
C PHE A 51 2.28 -14.38 5.49
N GLY A 52 1.69 -13.50 6.30
CA GLY A 52 2.11 -13.28 7.67
C GLY A 52 1.74 -14.44 8.58
N ASP A 53 2.21 -14.39 9.82
CA ASP A 53 1.75 -15.32 10.85
C ASP A 53 0.33 -14.94 11.29
N GLU A 54 -0.50 -15.95 11.53
CA GLU A 54 -1.80 -15.76 12.15
C GLU A 54 -1.58 -15.48 13.64
N ILE A 55 -1.77 -14.21 14.01
CA ILE A 55 -1.57 -13.75 15.39
C ILE A 55 -2.90 -13.14 15.84
N HIS A 56 -3.37 -13.52 17.02
CA HIS A 56 -4.52 -12.86 17.64
C HIS A 56 -4.18 -11.36 17.84
N PRO A 57 -4.97 -10.41 17.29
CA PRO A 57 -6.41 -10.50 17.02
C PRO A 57 -6.83 -10.51 15.54
N PHE A 58 -6.04 -11.09 14.65
CA PHE A 58 -6.42 -11.19 13.23
C PHE A 58 -7.48 -12.29 13.04
N ILE A 59 -8.53 -12.00 12.26
CA ILE A 59 -9.57 -12.98 11.89
C ILE A 59 -9.18 -13.75 10.62
N SER A 60 -8.22 -13.23 9.87
CA SER A 60 -7.64 -13.89 8.70
C SER A 60 -6.12 -13.80 8.73
N ARG A 61 -5.46 -14.74 8.04
CA ARG A 61 -4.02 -14.74 7.92
C ARG A 61 -3.58 -13.50 7.12
N PRO A 62 -2.73 -12.62 7.68
CA PRO A 62 -2.31 -11.41 6.97
C PRO A 62 -1.59 -11.71 5.67
N ILE A 63 -1.67 -10.77 4.72
CA ILE A 63 -0.88 -10.80 3.48
C ILE A 63 0.05 -9.59 3.51
N ASN A 64 1.35 -9.86 3.55
CA ASN A 64 2.40 -8.85 3.48
C ASN A 64 2.82 -8.65 2.03
N TYR A 65 2.91 -7.38 1.63
CA TYR A 65 3.50 -6.95 0.38
C TYR A 65 4.72 -6.09 0.69
N THR A 66 5.90 -6.60 0.38
CA THR A 66 7.17 -5.92 0.66
C THR A 66 7.79 -5.47 -0.65
N TYR A 67 7.82 -4.17 -0.91
CA TYR A 67 8.67 -3.63 -1.97
C TYR A 67 10.12 -3.60 -1.47
N GLN A 68 11.05 -4.11 -2.27
CA GLN A 68 12.48 -3.99 -2.03
C GLN A 68 13.18 -3.43 -3.26
N ASN A 69 14.14 -2.55 -3.03
CA ASN A 69 15.14 -2.19 -4.02
C ASN A 69 16.51 -2.24 -3.35
N ALA A 70 17.27 -3.28 -3.70
CA ALA A 70 18.57 -3.61 -3.16
C ALA A 70 19.62 -2.58 -3.56
N ASP A 71 19.53 -2.00 -4.76
CA ASP A 71 20.48 -1.01 -5.27
C ASP A 71 20.50 0.27 -4.40
N SER A 72 19.32 0.68 -3.94
CA SER A 72 19.15 1.84 -3.06
C SER A 72 18.98 1.46 -1.59
N ASN A 73 18.98 0.17 -1.25
CA ASN A 73 18.71 -0.36 0.09
C ASN A 73 17.46 0.28 0.72
N VAL A 74 16.33 0.22 0.01
CA VAL A 74 15.03 0.72 0.46
C VAL A 74 14.03 -0.42 0.56
N SER A 75 13.16 -0.36 1.56
CA SER A 75 12.04 -1.29 1.71
C SER A 75 10.80 -0.54 2.14
N ILE A 76 9.65 -0.96 1.60
CA ILE A 76 8.32 -0.45 1.95
C ILE A 76 7.45 -1.64 2.33
N PHE A 77 6.72 -1.49 3.43
CA PHE A 77 5.94 -2.56 4.02
C PHE A 77 4.46 -2.24 3.95
N LEU A 78 3.72 -3.02 3.17
CA LEU A 78 2.27 -2.94 3.03
C LEU A 78 1.64 -4.22 3.57
N ILE A 79 0.47 -4.13 4.20
CA ILE A 79 -0.23 -5.29 4.76
C ILE A 79 -1.72 -5.24 4.49
N TYR A 80 -2.28 -6.38 4.08
CA TYR A 80 -3.70 -6.69 4.24
C TYR A 80 -3.88 -7.54 5.49
N VAL A 81 -4.85 -7.18 6.32
CA VAL A 81 -5.23 -7.92 7.52
C VAL A 81 -6.68 -7.63 7.85
N GLU A 82 -7.42 -8.66 8.22
CA GLU A 82 -8.74 -8.47 8.80
C GLU A 82 -8.62 -8.50 10.32
N LEU A 83 -9.00 -7.40 10.96
CA LEU A 83 -8.98 -7.26 12.40
C LEU A 83 -10.33 -7.66 13.00
N ASP A 84 -10.29 -8.34 14.15
CA ASP A 84 -11.46 -8.40 15.02
C ASP A 84 -11.71 -7.01 15.62
N LEU A 85 -12.66 -6.27 15.04
CA LEU A 85 -12.97 -4.90 15.45
C LEU A 85 -13.57 -4.83 16.87
N GLU A 86 -14.25 -5.89 17.31
CA GLU A 86 -14.81 -5.98 18.66
C GLU A 86 -13.68 -6.19 19.67
N TYR A 87 -12.69 -7.04 19.37
CA TYR A 87 -11.47 -7.15 20.14
C TYR A 87 -10.69 -5.82 20.17
N ARG A 88 -10.52 -5.17 19.01
CA ARG A 88 -9.81 -3.88 18.90
C ARG A 88 -10.43 -2.79 19.79
N ARG A 89 -11.77 -2.71 19.82
CA ARG A 89 -12.52 -1.78 20.68
C ARG A 89 -12.41 -2.15 22.16
N ARG A 90 -12.65 -3.41 22.50
CA ARG A 90 -12.74 -3.88 23.89
C ARG A 90 -11.39 -3.92 24.59
N ASP A 91 -10.38 -4.54 23.95
CA ASP A 91 -9.16 -4.99 24.62
C ASP A 91 -7.95 -4.09 24.32
N MET A 92 -7.96 -3.39 23.19
CA MET A 92 -6.91 -2.44 22.82
C MET A 92 -7.31 -0.97 23.04
N GLY A 93 -8.54 -0.70 23.49
CA GLY A 93 -9.01 0.60 23.99
C GLY A 93 -8.89 1.79 23.03
N GLY A 94 -8.77 1.55 21.72
CA GLY A 94 -8.60 2.60 20.72
C GLY A 94 -9.88 2.85 19.93
N GLU A 95 -10.09 4.10 19.51
CA GLU A 95 -11.10 4.44 18.51
C GLU A 95 -10.78 3.72 17.19
N LEU A 96 -11.81 3.15 16.55
CA LEU A 96 -11.64 2.53 15.23
C LEU A 96 -11.22 3.59 14.23
N GLN A 97 -10.14 3.31 13.52
CA GLN A 97 -9.62 4.16 12.46
C GLN A 97 -10.24 3.78 11.11
N TYR A 98 -10.21 4.70 10.15
CA TYR A 98 -10.75 4.52 8.81
C TYR A 98 -10.13 3.32 8.04
N ASP A 99 -8.92 2.92 8.44
CA ASP A 99 -8.16 1.81 7.88
C ASP A 99 -8.26 0.52 8.72
N ASP A 100 -8.97 0.51 9.85
CA ASP A 100 -9.12 -0.71 10.68
C ASP A 100 -10.00 -1.78 10.02
N SER A 101 -10.89 -1.39 9.10
CA SER A 101 -11.63 -2.31 8.23
C SER A 101 -11.09 -2.20 6.81
N LEU A 102 -10.22 -3.15 6.43
CA LEU A 102 -9.68 -3.24 5.08
C LEU A 102 -10.62 -4.06 4.19
N THR A 103 -10.84 -3.60 2.96
CA THR A 103 -11.72 -4.27 2.00
C THR A 103 -10.94 -5.04 0.94
N VAL A 104 -11.42 -6.23 0.58
CA VAL A 104 -11.09 -6.91 -0.68
C VAL A 104 -12.36 -6.96 -1.52
N ALA A 105 -12.30 -6.43 -2.73
CA ALA A 105 -13.45 -6.38 -3.63
C ALA A 105 -13.06 -6.72 -5.06
N THR A 106 -14.00 -7.29 -5.80
CA THR A 106 -13.83 -7.56 -7.23
C THR A 106 -14.63 -6.54 -8.03
N TYR A 107 -13.98 -5.91 -9.01
CA TYR A 107 -14.56 -4.92 -9.90
C TYR A 107 -14.44 -5.38 -11.37
N PRO A 108 -15.23 -4.81 -12.30
CA PRO A 108 -14.99 -5.00 -13.73
C PRO A 108 -13.59 -4.52 -14.12
N ILE A 109 -12.96 -5.14 -15.13
CA ILE A 109 -11.59 -4.78 -15.56
C ILE A 109 -11.45 -3.29 -15.91
N LYS A 110 -12.53 -2.68 -16.43
CA LYS A 110 -12.64 -1.25 -16.73
C LYS A 110 -12.32 -0.34 -15.52
N PHE A 111 -12.48 -0.84 -14.29
CA PHE A 111 -12.11 -0.12 -13.08
C PHE A 111 -10.63 0.29 -13.10
N MET A 112 -9.73 -0.56 -13.61
CA MET A 112 -8.31 -0.22 -13.75
C MET A 112 -8.06 0.83 -14.85
N GLU A 113 -8.91 0.89 -15.88
CA GLU A 113 -8.79 1.88 -16.95
C GLU A 113 -9.29 3.26 -16.52
N GLU A 114 -10.31 3.27 -15.65
CA GLU A 114 -10.95 4.48 -15.14
C GLU A 114 -10.18 5.11 -13.97
N ASN A 115 -9.43 4.29 -13.22
CA ASN A 115 -8.64 4.74 -12.08
C ASN A 115 -7.15 4.78 -12.42
N ASN A 116 -6.43 5.80 -11.95
CA ASN A 116 -5.00 5.94 -12.23
C ASN A 116 -4.15 5.02 -11.33
N PHE A 117 -4.09 3.74 -11.67
CA PHE A 117 -3.18 2.78 -11.03
C PHE A 117 -1.73 3.09 -11.38
N ILE A 118 -0.92 3.34 -10.35
CA ILE A 118 0.50 3.63 -10.50
C ILE A 118 1.29 2.35 -10.26
N ASP A 119 2.11 1.94 -11.24
CA ASP A 119 3.01 0.81 -11.03
C ASP A 119 4.14 1.20 -10.07
N ILE A 120 4.33 0.44 -8.99
CA ILE A 120 5.31 0.74 -7.94
C ILE A 120 6.76 0.70 -8.48
N ASP A 121 7.08 -0.25 -9.35
CA ASP A 121 8.43 -0.37 -9.91
C ASP A 121 8.72 0.81 -10.85
N GLU A 122 7.73 1.24 -11.64
CA GLU A 122 7.83 2.44 -12.48
C GLU A 122 7.92 3.73 -11.65
N LEU A 123 7.11 3.85 -10.59
CA LEU A 123 7.08 5.01 -9.71
C LEU A 123 8.46 5.29 -9.10
N PHE A 124 9.14 4.24 -8.63
CA PHE A 124 10.43 4.37 -7.95
C PHE A 124 11.64 4.20 -8.88
N SER A 125 11.41 4.02 -10.18
CA SER A 125 12.48 3.81 -11.15
C SER A 125 13.45 5.00 -11.20
N GLY A 126 14.71 4.71 -10.87
CA GLY A 126 15.80 5.70 -10.86
C GLY A 126 15.69 6.76 -9.75
N MET A 127 14.83 6.55 -8.74
CA MET A 127 14.78 7.39 -7.55
C MET A 127 15.84 7.00 -6.53
N SER A 128 16.28 7.99 -5.77
CA SER A 128 17.08 7.78 -4.56
C SER A 128 16.21 7.23 -3.41
N LYS A 129 16.87 6.62 -2.43
CA LYS A 129 16.24 6.11 -1.20
C LYS A 129 15.44 7.20 -0.48
N GLU A 130 16.00 8.40 -0.40
CA GLU A 130 15.38 9.56 0.27
C GLU A 130 14.14 10.04 -0.48
N GLU A 131 14.19 10.10 -1.82
CA GLU A 131 13.01 10.45 -2.65
C GLU A 131 11.89 9.43 -2.48
N ILE A 132 12.22 8.13 -2.45
CA ILE A 132 11.24 7.06 -2.21
C ILE A 132 10.59 7.24 -0.84
N TRP A 133 11.37 7.47 0.20
CA TRP A 133 10.83 7.72 1.54
C TRP A 133 9.93 8.95 1.58
N GLU A 134 10.33 10.05 0.95
CA GLU A 134 9.51 11.28 0.88
C GLU A 134 8.17 11.01 0.18
N ILE A 135 8.16 10.23 -0.88
CA ILE A 135 6.93 9.82 -1.56
C ILE A 135 6.06 8.95 -0.67
N VAL A 136 6.63 7.92 -0.02
CA VAL A 136 5.85 7.03 0.85
C VAL A 136 5.25 7.77 2.04
N GLU A 137 5.93 8.79 2.57
CA GLU A 137 5.37 9.65 3.63
C GLU A 137 4.08 10.37 3.17
N THR A 138 3.92 10.65 1.87
CA THR A 138 2.67 11.22 1.33
C THR A 138 1.50 10.23 1.29
N TRP A 139 1.74 8.93 1.52
CA TRP A 139 0.70 7.91 1.58
C TRP A 139 -0.03 7.90 2.93
N ARG A 140 0.54 8.54 3.96
CA ARG A 140 -0.11 8.65 5.27
C ARG A 140 -1.45 9.37 5.15
N GLY A 141 -2.48 8.81 5.78
CA GLY A 141 -3.84 9.35 5.71
C GLY A 141 -4.59 9.02 4.42
N LYS A 142 -4.00 8.26 3.47
CA LYS A 142 -4.70 7.79 2.27
C LYS A 142 -5.30 6.40 2.47
N ARG A 143 -6.29 6.05 1.65
CA ARG A 143 -6.75 4.65 1.46
C ARG A 143 -5.94 4.01 0.33
N ILE A 144 -5.05 3.08 0.67
CA ILE A 144 -4.17 2.45 -0.32
C ILE A 144 -4.85 1.21 -0.86
N TYR A 145 -5.06 1.16 -2.17
CA TYR A 145 -5.63 0.06 -2.92
C TYR A 145 -4.59 -0.53 -3.86
N ILE A 146 -4.40 -1.84 -3.81
CA ILE A 146 -3.42 -2.55 -4.62
C ILE A 146 -4.11 -3.54 -5.57
N VAL A 147 -3.48 -3.74 -6.73
CA VAL A 147 -3.76 -4.85 -7.65
C VAL A 147 -2.45 -5.58 -7.95
N ASP A 148 -2.39 -6.86 -7.59
CA ASP A 148 -1.26 -7.73 -7.92
C ASP A 148 -1.48 -8.40 -9.28
N LYS A 149 -0.63 -8.06 -10.25
CA LYS A 149 -0.69 -8.57 -11.63
C LYS A 149 -0.09 -9.97 -11.79
N ASN A 150 0.40 -10.60 -10.71
CA ASN A 150 0.97 -11.93 -10.83
C ASN A 150 -0.13 -12.96 -11.21
N PRO A 151 0.02 -13.64 -12.37
CA PRO A 151 -1.01 -14.55 -12.89
C PRO A 151 -1.28 -15.75 -11.99
N ASP A 152 -0.34 -16.16 -11.14
CA ASP A 152 -0.49 -17.29 -10.23
C ASP A 152 -1.58 -17.06 -9.18
N PHE A 153 -1.93 -15.81 -8.90
CA PHE A 153 -2.97 -15.46 -7.92
C PHE A 153 -4.35 -15.24 -8.53
N GLY A 154 -4.46 -15.16 -9.86
CA GLY A 154 -5.73 -14.95 -10.55
C GLY A 154 -6.49 -13.70 -10.11
N GLU A 155 -5.77 -12.64 -9.73
CA GLU A 155 -6.38 -11.37 -9.31
C GLU A 155 -6.86 -10.52 -10.49
N ILE A 156 -6.41 -10.84 -11.71
CA ILE A 156 -6.84 -10.21 -12.95
C ILE A 156 -7.33 -11.31 -13.91
N THR A 157 -8.50 -11.09 -14.47
CA THR A 157 -9.05 -11.85 -15.59
C THR A 157 -9.41 -10.89 -16.73
N ASP A 158 -9.83 -11.44 -17.86
CA ASP A 158 -10.29 -10.63 -19.00
C ASP A 158 -11.49 -9.72 -18.64
N ASP A 159 -12.29 -10.11 -17.63
CA ASP A 159 -13.52 -9.42 -17.25
C ASP A 159 -13.43 -8.65 -15.94
N SER A 160 -12.49 -9.00 -15.06
CA SER A 160 -12.51 -8.53 -13.67
C SER A 160 -11.14 -8.34 -13.05
N VAL A 161 -11.10 -7.50 -12.02
CA VAL A 161 -9.92 -7.22 -11.20
C VAL A 161 -10.29 -7.31 -9.72
N LYS A 162 -9.45 -7.99 -8.94
CA LYS A 162 -9.49 -7.97 -7.48
C LYS A 162 -8.64 -6.82 -6.96
N VAL A 163 -9.25 -5.94 -6.17
CA VAL A 163 -8.62 -4.79 -5.55
C VAL A 163 -8.59 -5.01 -4.05
N THR A 164 -7.40 -4.95 -3.46
CA THR A 164 -7.18 -5.17 -2.03
C THR A 164 -6.77 -3.86 -1.37
N GLN A 165 -7.47 -3.43 -0.33
CA GLN A 165 -7.06 -2.31 0.50
C GLN A 165 -5.96 -2.76 1.47
N VAL A 166 -4.90 -1.97 1.62
CA VAL A 166 -3.76 -2.28 2.50
C VAL A 166 -3.41 -1.11 3.41
N LYS A 167 -2.73 -1.40 4.52
CA LYS A 167 -2.05 -0.40 5.36
C LYS A 167 -0.59 -0.29 4.94
N CYS A 168 -0.08 0.94 4.89
CA CYS A 168 1.36 1.18 4.86
C CYS A 168 1.91 1.18 6.29
N LEU A 169 2.62 0.11 6.65
CA LEU A 169 3.29 -0.01 7.95
C LEU A 169 4.53 0.89 8.04
N GLY A 170 5.06 1.32 6.89
CA GLY A 170 6.15 2.26 6.78
C GLY A 170 7.26 1.77 5.86
N THR A 171 8.45 2.27 6.11
CA THR A 171 9.64 1.96 5.32
C THR A 171 10.80 1.58 6.24
N ASN A 172 11.92 1.15 5.67
CA ASN A 172 13.17 0.98 6.41
C ASN A 172 13.87 2.32 6.75
N ARG A 173 13.13 3.44 6.80
CA ARG A 173 13.66 4.73 7.25
C ARG A 173 14.08 4.64 8.72
N PRO A 174 15.35 4.94 9.05
CA PRO A 174 15.76 5.02 10.43
C PRO A 174 14.84 5.98 11.20
N PRO A 175 14.49 5.68 12.45
CA PRO A 175 13.80 6.64 13.29
C PRO A 175 14.55 7.97 13.26
N LYS A 176 13.84 9.10 13.11
CA LYS A 176 14.47 10.39 13.37
C LYS A 176 15.01 10.33 14.80
N ASN A 177 16.31 10.60 14.97
CA ASN A 177 16.91 10.75 16.29
C ASN A 177 16.33 12.01 16.96
N ASP A 178 15.11 11.91 17.49
CA ASP A 178 14.56 12.90 18.42
C ASP A 178 14.98 12.56 19.86
N ALA A 179 16.05 11.77 20.01
CA ALA A 179 16.77 11.58 21.27
C ALA A 179 17.72 12.76 21.52
N ILE A 180 17.19 13.99 21.64
CA ILE A 180 17.91 15.13 22.24
C ILE A 180 16.94 15.91 23.14
N ILE A 181 17.14 15.70 24.45
CA ILE A 181 16.73 16.52 25.61
C ILE A 181 15.24 16.55 25.95
N ARG A 182 14.81 15.63 26.82
CA ARG A 182 13.87 15.97 27.90
C ARG A 182 14.73 16.35 29.10
N ASN A 183 14.87 17.66 29.35
CA ASN A 183 15.32 18.19 30.64
C ASN A 183 14.25 17.92 31.70
#